data_AF-A0A3M1SVU2-F1
#
_entry.id   AF-A0A3M1SVU2-F1
#
_cell.length_a   1.000
_cell.length_b   1.000
_cell.length_c   1.000
_cell.angle_alpha   90.00
_cell.angle_beta   90.00
_cell.angle_gamma   90.00
#
_symmetry.space_group_name_H-M   'P 1'
#
loop_
_entity.id
_entity.type
_entity.pdbx_description
1 polymer ?
#
loop_
_entity_poly.entity_id
_entity_poly.type
_entity_poly.pdbx_seq_one_letter_code
_entity_poly.pdbx_strand_id
1 'polypeptide(L)'
;GGSRVRRAGDTGGGRQSQLKTRLERAQRQLKKVIRRLPAGYKINIVAYSSRTKLWRAGEGDEPPQLHALTKANRDAACAFVDGFRADGVTATDAALRRAFSVDGARCFYLLSDGFATADGKTKIPTEDILAVIDEYGKDRRVTIHTLGFRGADVEMMKAVAEHTGGEYSDID
;
A
#
# COMPACT_ATOMS: atom_id res chain seq x y z
N GLY A 1 19.28 47.84 -23.57
CA GLY A 1 19.44 46.68 -22.67
C GLY A 1 18.53 46.92 -21.49
N GLY A 2 17.59 46.03 -21.13
CA GLY A 2 17.83 44.64 -20.71
C GLY A 2 18.40 44.70 -19.28
N SER A 3 17.74 44.30 -18.19
CA SER A 3 16.77 43.21 -18.04
C SER A 3 15.82 43.42 -16.85
N ARG A 4 14.58 42.95 -17.02
CA ARG A 4 13.62 42.67 -15.94
C ARG A 4 13.94 41.36 -15.24
N VAL A 5 13.82 41.41 -13.92
CA VAL A 5 13.50 40.37 -12.92
C VAL A 5 12.91 39.07 -13.47
N ARG A 6 13.39 37.91 -12.98
CA ARG A 6 12.53 36.76 -12.64
C ARG A 6 13.00 36.08 -11.36
N ARG A 7 12.18 36.21 -10.31
CA ARG A 7 12.21 35.39 -9.09
C ARG A 7 11.86 33.95 -9.48
N ALA A 8 12.70 33.00 -9.11
CA ALA A 8 12.37 31.58 -9.14
C ALA A 8 11.52 31.26 -7.90
N GLY A 9 10.26 30.92 -8.14
CA GLY A 9 9.34 30.44 -7.12
C GLY A 9 8.19 29.75 -7.81
N ASP A 10 8.34 28.45 -8.08
CA ASP A 10 7.25 27.46 -8.16
C ASP A 10 7.82 26.07 -8.51
N THR A 11 8.04 25.22 -7.50
CA THR A 11 8.39 23.80 -7.69
C THR A 11 7.55 22.86 -6.80
N GLY A 12 6.60 23.40 -6.02
CA GLY A 12 5.77 22.62 -5.09
C GLY A 12 4.50 22.05 -5.71
N GLY A 13 3.86 22.77 -6.65
CA GLY A 13 2.55 22.39 -7.19
C GLY A 13 2.56 21.17 -8.14
N GLY A 14 3.66 20.95 -8.86
CA GLY A 14 3.79 19.84 -9.81
C GLY A 14 3.83 18.46 -9.15
N ARG A 15 4.57 18.32 -8.04
CA ARG A 15 4.71 17.04 -7.35
C ARG A 15 3.43 16.61 -6.63
N GLN A 16 2.73 17.56 -5.99
CA GLN A 16 1.48 17.26 -5.28
C GLN A 16 0.34 16.87 -6.23
N SER A 17 0.23 17.51 -7.39
CA SER A 17 -0.77 17.15 -8.40
C SER A 17 -0.55 15.76 -9.00
N GLN A 18 0.71 15.36 -9.24
CA GLN A 18 1.05 14.02 -9.71
C GLN A 18 0.79 12.93 -8.66
N LEU A 19 1.12 13.17 -7.39
CA LEU A 19 0.81 12.22 -6.30
C LEU A 19 -0.71 12.01 -6.16
N LYS A 20 -1.49 13.09 -6.31
CA LYS A 20 -2.95 13.02 -6.25
C LYS A 20 -3.52 12.15 -7.37
N THR A 21 -3.07 12.32 -8.61
CA THR A 21 -3.60 11.54 -9.74
C THR A 21 -3.24 10.05 -9.64
N ARG A 22 -2.04 9.72 -9.14
CA ARG A 22 -1.62 8.32 -8.89
C ARG A 22 -2.47 7.68 -7.79
N LEU A 23 -2.69 8.40 -6.70
CA LEU A 23 -3.55 7.94 -5.61
C LEU A 23 -4.99 7.71 -6.08
N GLU A 24 -5.57 8.65 -6.83
CA GLU A 24 -6.92 8.52 -7.39
C GLU A 24 -7.03 7.30 -8.32
N ARG A 25 -5.97 7.01 -9.09
CA ARG A 25 -5.88 5.79 -9.90
C ARG A 25 -5.86 4.54 -9.03
N ALA A 26 -5.02 4.50 -7.99
CA ALA A 26 -4.94 3.38 -7.06
C ALA A 26 -6.28 3.13 -6.35
N GLN A 27 -6.92 4.17 -5.83
CA GLN A 27 -8.25 4.12 -5.22
C GLN A 27 -9.28 3.55 -6.20
N ARG A 28 -9.29 4.01 -7.45
CA ARG A 28 -10.22 3.54 -8.47
C ARG A 28 -10.02 2.06 -8.80
N GLN A 29 -8.78 1.61 -8.98
CA GLN A 29 -8.51 0.21 -9.31
C GLN A 29 -8.81 -0.72 -8.13
N LEU A 30 -8.40 -0.36 -6.91
CA LEU A 30 -8.68 -1.14 -5.72
C LEU A 30 -10.20 -1.30 -5.49
N LYS A 31 -10.98 -0.22 -5.65
CA LYS A 31 -12.45 -0.30 -5.57
C LYS A 31 -13.05 -1.22 -6.62
N LYS A 32 -12.51 -1.27 -7.85
CA LYS A 32 -12.98 -2.23 -8.88
C LYS A 32 -12.75 -3.67 -8.45
N VAL A 33 -11.60 -3.97 -7.85
CA VAL A 33 -11.29 -5.30 -7.31
C VAL A 33 -12.25 -5.65 -6.17
N ILE A 34 -12.39 -4.78 -5.17
CA ILE A 34 -13.30 -4.99 -4.03
C ILE A 34 -14.73 -5.22 -4.50
N ARG A 35 -15.19 -4.55 -5.56
CA ARG A 35 -16.54 -4.75 -6.11
C ARG A 35 -16.71 -6.05 -6.89
N ARG A 36 -15.65 -6.60 -7.46
CA ARG A 36 -15.70 -7.78 -8.34
C ARG A 36 -15.32 -9.10 -7.67
N LEU A 37 -14.59 -9.05 -6.56
CA LEU A 37 -14.24 -10.26 -5.80
C LEU A 37 -15.53 -11.03 -5.39
N PRO A 38 -15.59 -12.36 -5.43
CA PRO A 38 -16.80 -13.10 -5.03
C PRO A 38 -17.17 -12.90 -3.54
N ALA A 39 -18.45 -13.06 -3.18
CA ALA A 39 -18.95 -12.79 -1.82
C ALA A 39 -18.36 -13.67 -0.71
N GLY A 40 -17.85 -14.85 -1.07
CA GLY A 40 -17.17 -15.75 -0.12
C GLY A 40 -15.75 -15.33 0.26
N TYR A 41 -15.17 -14.35 -0.45
CA TYR A 41 -13.82 -13.87 -0.13
C TYR A 41 -13.86 -12.97 1.11
N LYS A 42 -12.83 -13.10 1.95
CA LYS A 42 -12.64 -12.25 3.12
C LYS A 42 -11.42 -11.35 2.89
N ILE A 43 -11.55 -10.08 3.25
CA ILE A 43 -10.46 -9.10 3.11
C ILE A 43 -10.33 -8.24 4.37
N ASN A 44 -9.15 -7.64 4.53
CA ASN A 44 -8.96 -6.42 5.29
C ASN A 44 -8.04 -5.51 4.46
N ILE A 45 -7.96 -4.23 4.80
CA ILE A 45 -7.21 -3.23 4.02
C ILE A 45 -6.29 -2.46 4.95
N VAL A 46 -5.00 -2.48 4.63
CA VAL A 46 -3.97 -1.65 5.27
C VAL A 46 -3.69 -0.47 4.36
N ALA A 47 -4.08 0.72 4.78
CA ALA A 47 -3.61 1.95 4.16
C ALA A 47 -2.30 2.36 4.84
N TYR A 48 -1.27 2.69 4.08
CA TYR A 48 0.02 3.04 4.64
C TYR A 48 0.65 4.22 3.91
N SER A 49 1.37 5.00 4.70
CA SER A 49 2.08 6.20 4.28
C SER A 49 3.18 6.48 5.33
N SER A 50 3.24 7.65 5.96
CA SER A 50 3.98 7.85 7.23
C SER A 50 3.37 7.09 8.42
N ARG A 51 2.09 6.73 8.34
CA ARG A 51 1.37 5.95 9.36
C ARG A 51 0.55 4.87 8.68
N THR A 52 0.26 3.80 9.42
CA THR A 52 -0.62 2.73 8.95
C THR A 52 -2.03 2.89 9.53
N LYS A 53 -3.04 2.58 8.74
CA LYS A 53 -4.45 2.51 9.15
C LYS A 53 -5.05 1.21 8.65
N LEU A 54 -5.82 0.54 9.51
CA LEU A 54 -6.63 -0.61 9.10
C LEU A 54 -8.08 -0.18 8.91
N TRP A 55 -8.74 -0.77 7.92
CA TRP A 55 -10.18 -0.61 7.74
C TRP A 55 -10.95 -1.18 8.95
N ARG A 56 -10.59 -2.39 9.39
CA ARG A 56 -11.13 -3.03 10.60
C ARG A 56 -9.98 -3.43 11.50
N ALA A 57 -9.74 -2.63 12.55
CA ALA A 57 -8.55 -2.72 13.38
C ALA A 57 -8.62 -3.77 14.50
N GLY A 58 -9.78 -4.42 14.69
CA GLY A 58 -10.11 -5.19 15.89
C GLY A 58 -10.89 -4.33 16.90
N GLU A 59 -11.54 -4.97 17.87
CA GLU A 59 -12.21 -4.31 19.00
C GLU A 59 -11.54 -4.77 20.30
N GLY A 60 -11.20 -3.82 21.19
CA GLY A 60 -10.49 -4.12 22.44
C GLY A 60 -9.16 -4.83 22.19
N ASP A 61 -9.00 -6.00 22.84
CA ASP A 61 -7.80 -6.83 22.74
C ASP A 61 -7.85 -7.84 21.58
N GLU A 62 -8.93 -7.87 20.80
CA GLU A 62 -9.05 -8.80 19.67
C GLU A 62 -8.16 -8.37 18.50
N PRO A 63 -7.42 -9.31 17.88
CA PRO A 63 -6.62 -8.98 16.70
C PRO A 63 -7.55 -8.58 15.53
N PRO A 64 -7.09 -7.72 14.61
CA PRO A 64 -7.83 -7.43 13.39
C PRO A 64 -8.04 -8.71 12.59
N GLN A 65 -9.19 -8.84 11.92
CA GLN A 65 -9.56 -10.04 11.18
C GLN A 65 -9.86 -9.75 9.71
N LEU A 66 -9.96 -10.80 8.89
CA LEU A 66 -10.51 -10.71 7.54
C LEU A 66 -12.05 -10.73 7.58
N HIS A 67 -12.68 -9.82 6.85
CA HIS A 67 -14.14 -9.70 6.81
C HIS A 67 -14.70 -10.14 5.45
N ALA A 68 -15.77 -10.94 5.49
CA ALA A 68 -16.45 -11.40 4.28
C ALA A 68 -16.98 -10.22 3.44
N LEU A 69 -16.84 -10.31 2.12
CA LEU A 69 -17.28 -9.29 1.18
C LEU A 69 -18.80 -9.33 0.92
N THR A 70 -19.57 -9.11 1.99
CA THR A 70 -21.00 -8.78 1.91
C THR A 70 -21.20 -7.43 1.22
N LYS A 71 -22.42 -7.10 0.80
CA LYS A 71 -22.72 -5.78 0.21
C LYS A 71 -22.30 -4.63 1.13
N ALA A 72 -22.70 -4.68 2.41
CA ALA A 72 -22.35 -3.67 3.39
C ALA A 72 -20.82 -3.53 3.59
N ASN A 73 -20.11 -4.67 3.66
CA ASN A 73 -18.65 -4.65 3.82
C ASN A 73 -17.93 -4.12 2.58
N ARG A 74 -18.45 -4.37 1.37
CA ARG A 74 -17.91 -3.78 0.14
C ARG A 74 -18.06 -2.27 0.12
N ASP A 75 -19.22 -1.78 0.49
CA ASP A 75 -19.51 -0.34 0.52
C ASP A 75 -18.62 0.36 1.56
N ALA A 76 -18.50 -0.22 2.76
CA ALA A 76 -17.63 0.28 3.82
C ALA A 76 -16.14 0.23 3.45
N ALA A 77 -15.68 -0.86 2.81
CA ALA A 77 -14.31 -0.97 2.32
C ALA A 77 -14.01 0.05 1.22
N CYS A 78 -14.95 0.28 0.29
CA CYS A 78 -14.79 1.33 -0.73
C CYS A 78 -14.72 2.73 -0.11
N ALA A 79 -15.57 3.02 0.89
CA ALA A 79 -15.54 4.29 1.60
C ALA A 79 -14.22 4.51 2.37
N PHE A 80 -13.65 3.44 2.94
CA PHE A 80 -12.32 3.49 3.55
C PHE A 80 -11.24 3.84 2.52
N VAL A 81 -11.28 3.22 1.33
CA VAL A 81 -10.36 3.52 0.22
C VAL A 81 -10.49 4.97 -0.25
N ASP A 82 -11.70 5.54 -0.29
CA ASP A 82 -11.93 6.94 -0.65
C ASP A 82 -11.26 7.93 0.32
N GLY A 83 -10.98 7.50 1.55
CA GLY A 83 -10.30 8.30 2.57
C GLY A 83 -8.77 8.36 2.45
N PHE A 84 -8.16 7.64 1.51
CA PHE A 84 -6.70 7.61 1.37
C PHE A 84 -6.14 8.99 1.00
N ARG A 85 -4.97 9.32 1.53
CA ARG A 85 -4.26 10.58 1.27
C ARG A 85 -2.79 10.30 1.08
N ALA A 86 -2.19 10.92 0.06
CA ALA A 86 -0.75 10.87 -0.16
C ALA A 86 -0.07 11.85 0.81
N ASP A 87 0.87 11.38 1.60
CA ASP A 87 1.67 12.22 2.51
C ASP A 87 3.17 12.24 2.18
N GLY A 88 3.59 11.48 1.17
CA GLY A 88 4.96 11.48 0.65
C GLY A 88 5.94 10.53 1.37
N VAL A 89 5.47 9.77 2.36
CA VAL A 89 6.24 8.71 3.02
C VAL A 89 5.63 7.35 2.67
N THR A 90 6.48 6.33 2.53
CA THR A 90 6.05 4.97 2.17
C THR A 90 6.71 3.98 3.13
N ALA A 91 6.24 3.92 4.37
CA ALA A 91 6.77 3.03 5.41
C ALA A 91 6.28 1.58 5.19
N THR A 92 6.84 0.91 4.18
CA THR A 92 6.42 -0.43 3.73
C THR A 92 6.67 -1.50 4.81
N ASP A 93 7.76 -1.39 5.57
CA ASP A 93 8.07 -2.25 6.71
C ASP A 93 6.95 -2.21 7.77
N ALA A 94 6.52 -1.02 8.17
CA ALA A 94 5.44 -0.82 9.13
C ALA A 94 4.10 -1.34 8.57
N ALA A 95 3.87 -1.15 7.26
CA ALA A 95 2.69 -1.68 6.59
C ALA A 95 2.64 -3.21 6.62
N LEU A 96 3.76 -3.87 6.35
CA LEU A 96 3.87 -5.33 6.42
C LEU A 96 3.66 -5.84 7.84
N ARG A 97 4.34 -5.26 8.85
CA ARG A 97 4.11 -5.62 10.27
C ARG A 97 2.63 -5.49 10.64
N ARG A 98 1.96 -4.42 10.18
CA ARG A 98 0.53 -4.24 10.42
C ARG A 98 -0.32 -5.28 9.67
N ALA A 99 0.03 -5.62 8.43
CA ALA A 99 -0.66 -6.64 7.65
C ALA A 99 -0.56 -8.02 8.32
N PHE A 100 0.61 -8.38 8.86
CA PHE A 100 0.81 -9.63 9.60
C PHE A 100 0.07 -9.68 10.94
N SER A 101 -0.33 -8.55 11.51
CA SER A 101 -1.20 -8.54 12.70
C SER A 101 -2.64 -8.97 12.40
N VAL A 102 -3.04 -9.07 11.12
CA VAL A 102 -4.38 -9.51 10.72
C VAL A 102 -4.47 -11.03 10.80
N ASP A 103 -5.33 -11.52 11.68
CA ASP A 103 -5.51 -12.94 11.91
C ASP A 103 -6.14 -13.63 10.68
N GLY A 104 -5.66 -14.83 10.39
CA GLY A 104 -6.03 -15.61 9.22
C GLY A 104 -5.54 -15.08 7.87
N ALA A 105 -4.82 -13.95 7.81
CA ALA A 105 -4.26 -13.43 6.57
C ALA A 105 -3.05 -14.23 6.10
N ARG A 106 -3.14 -14.81 4.90
CA ARG A 106 -2.06 -15.59 4.26
C ARG A 106 -1.72 -15.15 2.84
N CYS A 107 -2.55 -14.34 2.21
CA CYS A 107 -2.31 -13.78 0.89
C CYS A 107 -2.43 -12.26 0.98
N PHE A 108 -1.38 -11.55 0.57
CA PHE A 108 -1.32 -10.09 0.59
C PHE A 108 -1.14 -9.56 -0.83
N TYR A 109 -1.81 -8.44 -1.12
CA TYR A 109 -1.58 -7.67 -2.33
C TYR A 109 -0.99 -6.32 -1.93
N LEU A 110 0.31 -6.14 -2.14
CA LEU A 110 1.02 -4.90 -1.86
C LEU A 110 0.95 -3.97 -3.07
N LEU A 111 0.25 -2.86 -2.91
CA LEU A 111 0.18 -1.80 -3.91
C LEU A 111 1.16 -0.69 -3.52
N SER A 112 2.04 -0.27 -4.42
CA SER A 112 2.96 0.84 -4.17
C SER A 112 3.17 1.67 -5.43
N ASP A 113 3.35 2.97 -5.23
CA ASP A 113 3.75 3.94 -6.24
C ASP A 113 5.08 4.63 -5.83
N GLY A 114 5.88 4.02 -4.98
CA GLY A 114 7.13 4.66 -4.56
C GLY A 114 8.12 3.72 -3.92
N PHE A 115 9.28 4.29 -3.62
CA PHE A 115 10.31 3.64 -2.82
C PHE A 115 9.86 3.54 -1.38
N ALA A 116 10.14 2.38 -0.76
CA ALA A 116 9.99 2.24 0.68
C ALA A 116 10.92 3.25 1.37
N THR A 117 10.37 4.10 2.23
CA THR A 117 11.13 5.18 2.90
C THR A 117 10.67 5.33 4.34
N ALA A 118 11.63 5.55 5.24
CA ALA A 118 11.33 5.77 6.66
C ALA A 118 10.80 7.18 6.96
N ASP A 119 11.31 8.18 6.23
CA ASP A 119 11.06 9.62 6.44
C ASP A 119 10.65 10.34 5.14
N GLY A 120 10.32 9.59 4.08
CA GLY A 120 10.02 10.11 2.75
C GLY A 120 11.26 10.45 1.90
N LYS A 121 12.47 10.21 2.41
CA LYS A 121 13.74 10.50 1.72
C LYS A 121 14.70 9.32 1.74
N THR A 122 14.91 8.75 2.92
CA THR A 122 15.84 7.65 3.18
C THR A 122 15.19 6.35 2.78
N LYS A 123 15.71 5.73 1.72
CA LYS A 123 15.22 4.43 1.24
C LYS A 123 15.46 3.36 2.30
N ILE A 124 14.45 2.55 2.58
CA ILE A 124 14.60 1.35 3.38
C ILE A 124 15.22 0.27 2.48
N PRO A 125 16.33 -0.34 2.87
CA PRO A 125 16.94 -1.43 2.11
C PRO A 125 15.95 -2.58 1.88
N THR A 126 16.03 -3.22 0.72
CA THR A 126 15.11 -4.32 0.36
C THR A 126 15.26 -5.49 1.32
N GLU A 127 16.49 -5.79 1.74
CA GLU A 127 16.81 -6.82 2.74
C GLU A 127 16.11 -6.60 4.08
N ASP A 128 15.92 -5.36 4.51
CA ASP A 128 15.20 -5.04 5.74
C ASP A 128 13.70 -5.30 5.58
N ILE A 129 13.15 -5.04 4.38
CA ILE A 129 11.77 -5.40 4.05
C ILE A 129 11.57 -6.92 4.04
N LEU A 130 12.51 -7.66 3.46
CA LEU A 130 12.47 -9.13 3.44
C LEU A 130 12.62 -9.72 4.85
N ALA A 131 13.48 -9.14 5.69
CA ALA A 131 13.64 -9.55 7.08
C ALA A 131 12.33 -9.41 7.89
N VAL A 132 11.51 -8.38 7.62
CA VAL A 132 10.16 -8.28 8.20
C VAL A 132 9.28 -9.45 7.76
N ILE A 133 9.33 -9.83 6.48
CA ILE A 133 8.53 -10.96 5.98
C ILE A 133 8.96 -12.26 6.67
N ASP A 134 10.27 -12.46 6.86
CA ASP A 134 10.80 -13.64 7.56
C ASP A 134 10.42 -13.65 9.04
N GLU A 135 10.52 -12.51 9.73
CA GLU A 135 10.21 -12.38 11.15
C GLU A 135 8.73 -12.71 11.44
N TYR A 136 7.80 -12.23 10.61
CA TYR A 136 6.35 -12.36 10.89
C TYR A 136 5.62 -13.42 10.05
N GLY A 137 6.20 -13.83 8.93
CA GLY A 137 5.57 -14.68 7.92
C GLY A 137 6.04 -16.13 7.90
N LYS A 138 7.18 -16.46 8.51
CA LYS A 138 7.85 -17.77 8.40
C LYS A 138 6.93 -18.97 8.67
N ASP A 139 6.16 -18.93 9.74
CA ASP A 139 5.29 -20.05 10.13
C ASP A 139 3.93 -20.04 9.43
N ARG A 140 3.64 -19.00 8.64
CA ARG A 140 2.32 -18.73 8.10
C ARG A 140 2.16 -19.11 6.63
N ARG A 141 3.23 -19.50 5.91
CA ARG A 141 3.20 -19.79 4.46
C ARG A 141 2.47 -18.69 3.70
N VAL A 142 2.93 -17.46 3.91
CA VAL A 142 2.29 -16.29 3.30
C VAL A 142 2.76 -16.12 1.86
N THR A 143 1.86 -15.60 1.03
CA THR A 143 2.17 -15.20 -0.35
C THR A 143 1.89 -13.71 -0.49
N ILE A 144 2.83 -12.95 -1.03
CA ILE A 144 2.69 -11.52 -1.28
C ILE A 144 2.76 -11.28 -2.78
N HIS A 145 1.65 -10.92 -3.40
CA HIS A 145 1.65 -10.35 -4.74
C HIS A 145 1.89 -8.86 -4.68
N THR A 146 2.63 -8.30 -5.63
CA THR A 146 2.99 -6.89 -5.64
C THR A 146 2.49 -6.23 -6.92
N LEU A 147 1.87 -5.06 -6.79
CA LEU A 147 1.25 -4.30 -7.88
C LEU A 147 1.85 -2.89 -7.94
N GLY A 148 2.80 -2.68 -8.85
CA GLY A 148 3.57 -1.45 -8.95
C GLY A 148 2.91 -0.42 -9.86
N PHE A 149 2.62 0.78 -9.36
CA PHE A 149 2.24 1.90 -10.23
C PHE A 149 3.48 2.58 -10.80
N ARG A 150 3.35 3.33 -11.90
CA ARG A 150 4.44 4.13 -12.48
C ARG A 150 5.20 4.90 -11.41
N GLY A 151 6.49 4.61 -11.22
CA GLY A 151 7.38 5.22 -10.22
C GLY A 151 7.54 4.42 -8.92
N ALA A 152 6.99 3.21 -8.86
CA ALA A 152 7.27 2.24 -7.82
C ALA A 152 8.72 1.72 -7.87
N ASP A 153 9.18 1.22 -6.72
CA ASP A 153 10.44 0.50 -6.62
C ASP A 153 10.27 -0.94 -7.13
N VAL A 154 10.38 -1.11 -8.45
CA VAL A 154 10.14 -2.38 -9.14
C VAL A 154 11.04 -3.49 -8.62
N GLU A 155 12.30 -3.19 -8.30
CA GLU A 155 13.26 -4.18 -7.80
C GLU A 155 12.84 -4.72 -6.43
N MET A 156 12.50 -3.82 -5.48
CA MET A 156 11.99 -4.23 -4.17
C MET A 156 10.69 -5.02 -4.30
N MET A 157 9.77 -4.57 -5.16
CA MET A 157 8.47 -5.23 -5.32
C MET A 157 8.59 -6.63 -5.93
N LYS A 158 9.50 -6.84 -6.89
CA LYS A 158 9.81 -8.17 -7.43
C LYS A 158 10.45 -9.05 -6.37
N ALA A 159 11.43 -8.53 -5.63
CA ALA A 159 12.08 -9.28 -4.56
C ALA A 159 11.07 -9.75 -3.49
N VAL A 160 10.16 -8.89 -3.05
CA VAL A 160 9.08 -9.25 -2.10
C VAL A 160 8.17 -10.35 -2.66
N ALA A 161 7.77 -10.25 -3.93
CA ALA A 161 6.92 -11.25 -4.55
C ALA A 161 7.64 -12.60 -4.66
N GLU A 162 8.84 -12.61 -5.22
CA GLU A 162 9.65 -13.82 -5.41
C GLU A 162 9.96 -14.51 -4.08
N HIS A 163 10.31 -13.75 -3.04
CA HIS A 163 10.63 -14.26 -1.69
C HIS A 163 9.45 -15.00 -1.04
N THR A 164 8.22 -14.73 -1.47
CA THR A 164 7.00 -15.35 -0.90
C THR A 164 6.25 -16.23 -1.90
N GLY A 165 6.84 -16.51 -3.07
CA GLY A 165 6.20 -17.26 -4.15
C GLY A 165 5.00 -16.55 -4.79
N GLY A 166 4.91 -15.23 -4.64
CA GLY A 166 3.92 -14.39 -5.29
C GLY A 166 4.36 -13.92 -6.68
N GLU A 167 3.62 -12.95 -7.22
CA GLU A 167 3.86 -12.39 -8.55
C GLU A 167 3.86 -10.86 -8.50
N TYR A 168 4.72 -10.26 -9.31
CA TYR A 168 4.72 -8.81 -9.58
C TYR A 168 3.88 -8.50 -10.81
N SER A 169 3.14 -7.39 -10.78
CA SER A 169 2.52 -6.82 -11.98
C SER A 169 2.63 -5.30 -12.02
N ASP A 170 2.98 -4.76 -13.18
CA ASP A 170 2.87 -3.33 -13.46
C ASP A 170 1.40 -2.93 -13.62
N ILE A 171 1.04 -1.84 -12.96
CA ILE A 171 -0.26 -1.18 -13.11
C ILE A 171 -0.01 0.16 -13.79
N ASP A 172 -0.18 0.16 -15.11
CA ASP A 172 -0.27 1.40 -15.89
C ASP A 172 -1.33 2.31 -15.32
#